data_AF-A0A7J2K0F4-F1
#
_entry.id   AF-A0A7J2K0F4-F1
#
_cell.length_a   1.000
_cell.length_b   1.000
_cell.length_c   1.000
_cell.angle_alpha   90.00
_cell.angle_beta   90.00
_cell.angle_gamma   90.00
#
_symmetry.space_group_name_H-M   'P 1'
#
loop_
_entity.id
_entity.type
_entity.pdbx_description
1 polymer ?
#
loop_
_entity_poly.entity_id
_entity_poly.type
_entity_poly.pdbx_seq_one_letter_code
_entity_poly.pdbx_strand_id
1 'polypeptide(L)'
;MVELIFYEEVGAHHVAVLEVRDARELVSWLVEFFAQKGFDVSEQMEQFSQAEEILADYVERGYRYFTVDVVAIRPDEAASTEPLAYVFECGCVYYPLYISTVAKGHTSVRLFVLAEGWLRREDVRKAGLTLAIEDELGAEEVERVSEDIYGLLGARGAKLTVLTYDGPIELLKTDLEAQIGPSLSKVLNQAQLTAFSSVSVALIVLPSIHVRGKPRKADADVVVAFIASLLALLSLLCLSPVLMVLVNPPYVYVGHYLMSGYGPWPFYIFMLAASASMALTLLLSAGGERARLPLAICLLVLLGSLFFVLGATFMLPFPLNLLATYLMVGTCPMAMAALVLVLSYSAPKRPPDLAITG
;
A
#
# COMPACT_ATOMS: atom_id res chain seq x y z
N MET A 1 5.36 -40.60 -12.03
CA MET A 1 4.03 -41.22 -11.92
C MET A 1 2.96 -40.16 -12.14
N VAL A 2 2.12 -40.38 -13.15
CA VAL A 2 0.90 -39.61 -13.44
C VAL A 2 -0.30 -40.52 -13.21
N GLU A 3 -1.26 -40.07 -12.41
CA GLU A 3 -2.49 -40.81 -12.09
C GLU A 3 -3.72 -39.95 -12.42
N LEU A 4 -4.67 -40.52 -13.16
CA LEU A 4 -5.95 -39.87 -13.44
C LEU A 4 -6.87 -39.99 -12.22
N ILE A 5 -7.19 -38.85 -11.60
CA ILE A 5 -8.01 -38.77 -10.40
C ILE A 5 -9.48 -38.56 -10.76
N PHE A 6 -9.73 -37.76 -11.79
CA PHE A 6 -11.08 -37.38 -12.19
C PHE A 6 -11.13 -37.10 -13.69
N TYR A 7 -12.25 -37.45 -14.31
CA TYR A 7 -12.55 -37.09 -15.69
C TYR A 7 -14.04 -36.82 -15.83
N GLU A 8 -14.39 -35.70 -16.47
CA GLU A 8 -15.77 -35.36 -16.81
C GLU A 8 -15.84 -34.61 -18.15
N GLU A 9 -16.97 -34.78 -18.83
CA GLU A 9 -17.32 -34.00 -20.02
C GLU A 9 -18.42 -33.01 -19.65
N VAL A 10 -18.08 -31.72 -19.65
CA VAL A 10 -18.99 -30.63 -19.27
C VAL A 10 -19.20 -29.75 -20.49
N GLY A 11 -20.32 -29.96 -21.20
CA GLY A 11 -20.58 -29.27 -22.46
C GLY A 11 -19.51 -29.60 -23.51
N ALA A 12 -18.76 -28.59 -23.96
CA ALA A 12 -17.66 -28.76 -24.93
C ALA A 12 -16.30 -29.07 -24.29
N HIS A 13 -16.24 -29.14 -22.97
CA HIS A 13 -15.02 -29.33 -22.19
C HIS A 13 -14.80 -30.80 -21.85
N HIS A 14 -13.62 -31.31 -22.14
CA HIS A 14 -13.14 -32.58 -21.60
C HIS A 14 -12.13 -32.28 -20.49
N VAL A 15 -12.59 -32.36 -19.24
CA VAL A 15 -11.80 -31.99 -18.06
C VAL A 15 -11.22 -33.24 -17.43
N ALA A 16 -9.90 -33.29 -17.28
CA ALA A 16 -9.19 -34.31 -16.53
C ALA A 16 -8.42 -33.67 -15.37
N VAL A 17 -8.46 -34.29 -14.20
CA VAL A 17 -7.61 -33.92 -13.06
C VAL A 17 -6.63 -35.04 -12.79
N LEU A 18 -5.35 -34.68 -12.72
CA LEU A 18 -4.23 -35.61 -12.61
C LEU A 18 -3.49 -35.37 -11.31
N GLU A 19 -3.09 -36.44 -10.62
CA GLU A 19 -2.00 -36.39 -9.64
C GLU A 19 -0.68 -36.66 -10.36
N VAL A 20 0.26 -35.74 -10.26
CA VAL A 20 1.54 -35.77 -10.96
C VAL A 20 2.69 -35.72 -9.96
N ARG A 21 3.58 -36.71 -10.03
CA ARG A 21 4.80 -36.81 -9.23
C ARG A 21 6.09 -36.71 -10.05
N ASP A 22 5.97 -36.86 -11.37
CA ASP A 22 7.08 -36.69 -12.33
C ASP A 22 6.54 -35.97 -13.57
N ALA A 23 7.05 -34.77 -13.85
CA ALA A 23 6.60 -33.95 -14.98
C ALA A 23 6.95 -34.56 -16.35
N ARG A 24 7.98 -35.41 -16.43
CA ARG A 24 8.37 -36.06 -17.70
C ARG A 24 7.29 -37.00 -18.22
N GLU A 25 6.63 -37.71 -17.31
CA GLU A 25 5.54 -38.62 -17.66
C GLU A 25 4.27 -37.86 -18.05
N LEU A 26 4.11 -36.61 -17.59
CA LEU A 26 2.93 -35.80 -17.88
C LEU A 26 2.83 -35.42 -19.36
N VAL A 27 3.95 -35.09 -20.01
CA VAL A 27 3.94 -34.75 -21.44
C VAL A 27 3.46 -35.93 -22.28
N SER A 28 3.97 -37.14 -22.02
CA SER A 28 3.52 -38.35 -22.72
C SER A 28 2.03 -38.61 -22.48
N TRP A 29 1.57 -38.45 -21.24
CA TRP A 29 0.16 -38.60 -20.90
C TRP A 29 -0.72 -37.60 -21.65
N LEU A 30 -0.30 -36.33 -21.74
CA LEU A 30 -1.04 -35.29 -22.47
C LEU A 30 -1.18 -35.66 -23.95
N VAL A 31 -0.08 -36.03 -24.61
CA VAL A 31 -0.10 -36.42 -26.04
C VAL A 31 -1.08 -37.56 -26.29
N GLU A 32 -1.05 -38.60 -25.44
CA GLU A 32 -1.99 -39.72 -25.54
C GLU A 32 -3.44 -39.28 -25.31
N PHE A 33 -3.68 -38.40 -24.33
CA PHE A 33 -5.00 -37.87 -24.03
C PHE A 33 -5.58 -37.05 -25.19
N PHE A 34 -4.80 -36.13 -25.77
CA PHE A 34 -5.20 -35.35 -26.95
C PHE A 34 -5.50 -36.26 -28.15
N ALA A 35 -4.63 -37.25 -28.42
CA ALA A 35 -4.81 -38.20 -29.52
C ALA A 35 -6.10 -39.04 -29.36
N GLN A 36 -6.41 -39.49 -28.13
CA GLN A 36 -7.66 -40.20 -27.83
C GLN A 36 -8.92 -39.35 -28.08
N LYS A 37 -8.80 -38.03 -27.96
CA LYS A 37 -9.89 -37.08 -28.25
C LYS A 37 -9.91 -36.60 -29.71
N GLY A 38 -9.02 -37.13 -30.55
CA GLY A 38 -8.97 -36.84 -31.99
C GLY A 38 -8.21 -35.57 -32.35
N PHE A 39 -7.39 -35.03 -31.45
CA PHE A 39 -6.54 -33.87 -31.71
C PHE A 39 -5.13 -34.30 -32.10
N ASP A 40 -4.64 -33.82 -33.25
CA ASP A 40 -3.23 -33.94 -33.63
C ASP A 40 -2.44 -32.77 -33.00
N VAL A 41 -1.48 -33.13 -32.15
CA VAL A 41 -0.65 -32.18 -31.38
C VAL A 41 0.79 -32.12 -31.88
N SER A 42 1.09 -32.72 -33.04
CA SER A 42 2.45 -32.83 -33.57
C SER A 42 3.14 -31.47 -33.78
N GLU A 43 2.41 -30.44 -34.21
CA GLU A 43 2.94 -29.08 -34.41
C GLU A 43 3.25 -28.36 -33.08
N GLN A 44 2.62 -28.77 -31.99
CA GLN A 44 2.72 -28.16 -30.66
C GLN A 44 3.79 -28.83 -29.79
N MET A 45 4.51 -29.84 -30.30
CA MET A 45 5.52 -30.58 -29.52
C MET A 45 6.61 -29.70 -28.90
N GLU A 46 6.97 -28.59 -29.54
CA GLU A 46 7.89 -27.61 -28.95
C GLU A 46 7.28 -26.92 -27.72
N GLN A 47 5.98 -26.59 -27.76
CA GLN A 47 5.27 -26.00 -26.63
C GLN A 47 5.11 -27.00 -25.49
N PHE A 48 4.83 -28.27 -25.79
CA PHE A 48 4.80 -29.33 -24.78
C PHE A 48 6.17 -29.55 -24.11
N SER A 49 7.26 -29.42 -24.88
CA SER A 49 8.62 -29.51 -24.33
C SER A 49 8.93 -28.32 -23.42
N GLN A 50 8.51 -27.11 -23.79
CA GLN A 50 8.63 -25.91 -22.92
C GLN A 50 7.73 -26.03 -21.68
N ALA A 51 6.55 -26.62 -21.82
CA ALA A 51 5.66 -26.89 -20.71
C ALA A 51 6.28 -27.88 -19.71
N GLU A 52 7.09 -28.86 -20.14
CA GLU A 52 7.74 -29.81 -19.23
C GLU A 52 8.57 -29.10 -18.15
N GLU A 53 9.37 -28.10 -18.53
CA GLU A 53 10.20 -27.34 -17.59
C GLU A 53 9.35 -26.56 -16.58
N ILE A 54 8.28 -25.93 -17.05
CA ILE A 54 7.33 -25.19 -16.21
C ILE A 54 6.60 -26.15 -15.26
N LEU A 55 6.12 -27.28 -15.77
CA LEU A 55 5.41 -28.31 -15.00
C LEU A 55 6.32 -28.96 -13.96
N ALA A 56 7.61 -29.15 -14.29
CA ALA A 56 8.60 -29.63 -13.34
C ALA A 56 8.80 -28.65 -12.17
N ASP A 57 8.86 -27.34 -12.42
CA ASP A 57 8.91 -26.31 -11.36
C ASP A 57 7.69 -26.39 -10.44
N TYR A 58 6.48 -26.55 -10.98
CA TYR A 58 5.27 -26.73 -10.17
C TYR A 58 5.36 -27.97 -9.27
N VAL A 59 5.77 -29.12 -9.83
CA VAL A 59 5.93 -30.37 -9.07
C VAL A 59 7.00 -30.21 -7.97
N GLU A 60 8.12 -29.56 -8.27
CA GLU A 60 9.19 -29.28 -7.30
C GLU A 60 8.72 -28.36 -6.16
N ARG A 61 7.88 -27.36 -6.47
CA ARG A 61 7.21 -26.49 -5.50
C ARG A 61 6.11 -27.20 -4.70
N GLY A 62 5.79 -28.44 -5.04
CA GLY A 62 4.82 -29.28 -4.33
C GLY A 62 3.40 -29.25 -4.89
N TYR A 63 3.18 -28.61 -6.05
CA TYR A 63 1.91 -28.70 -6.76
C TYR A 63 1.78 -30.08 -7.40
N ARG A 64 0.86 -30.89 -6.86
CA ARG A 64 0.67 -32.28 -7.29
C ARG A 64 -0.55 -32.49 -8.17
N TYR A 65 -1.52 -31.58 -8.16
CA TYR A 65 -2.76 -31.74 -8.90
C TYR A 65 -2.79 -30.78 -10.09
N PHE A 66 -3.02 -31.32 -11.27
CA PHE A 66 -3.07 -30.55 -12.52
C PHE A 66 -4.40 -30.81 -13.21
N THR A 67 -5.02 -29.75 -13.70
CA THR A 67 -6.21 -29.85 -14.55
C THR A 67 -5.81 -29.71 -16.01
N VAL A 68 -6.31 -30.62 -16.83
CA VAL A 68 -6.23 -30.57 -18.28
C VAL A 68 -7.64 -30.39 -18.81
N ASP A 69 -7.90 -29.25 -19.44
CA ASP A 69 -9.18 -28.94 -20.07
C ASP A 69 -8.98 -28.84 -21.58
N VAL A 70 -9.63 -29.74 -22.32
CA VAL A 70 -9.60 -29.76 -23.79
C VAL A 70 -10.96 -29.35 -24.32
N VAL A 71 -10.99 -28.25 -25.07
CA VAL A 71 -12.20 -27.66 -25.62
C VAL A 71 -12.24 -27.86 -27.13
N ALA A 72 -13.29 -28.51 -27.62
CA ALA A 72 -13.52 -28.65 -29.05
C ALA A 72 -14.28 -27.43 -29.59
N ILE A 73 -13.56 -26.45 -30.17
CA ILE A 73 -14.17 -25.28 -30.80
C ILE A 73 -14.49 -25.60 -32.26
N ARG A 74 -15.78 -25.54 -32.63
CA ARG A 74 -16.20 -25.69 -34.03
C ARG A 74 -16.00 -24.36 -34.79
N PRO A 75 -15.44 -24.37 -36.02
CA PRO A 75 -15.11 -23.15 -36.76
C PRO A 75 -16.31 -22.24 -37.08
N ASP A 76 -17.51 -22.81 -37.07
CA ASP A 76 -18.79 -22.21 -37.46
C ASP A 76 -19.66 -21.75 -36.28
N GLU A 77 -19.27 -22.05 -35.04
CA GLU A 77 -19.93 -21.57 -33.84
C GLU A 77 -19.14 -20.38 -33.28
N ALA A 78 -19.80 -19.23 -33.10
CA ALA A 78 -19.23 -18.12 -32.33
C ALA A 78 -18.94 -18.67 -30.93
N ALA A 79 -17.66 -18.95 -30.66
CA ALA A 79 -17.20 -19.74 -29.52
C ALA A 79 -17.44 -19.02 -28.19
N SER A 80 -18.67 -19.10 -27.68
CA SER A 80 -19.00 -18.81 -26.29
C SER A 80 -19.22 -20.16 -25.61
N THR A 81 -18.13 -20.82 -25.20
CA THR A 81 -18.23 -21.97 -24.32
C THR A 81 -18.53 -21.49 -22.90
N GLU A 82 -19.39 -22.20 -22.18
CA GLU A 82 -19.72 -21.84 -20.81
C GLU A 82 -18.47 -21.95 -19.92
N PRO A 83 -18.12 -20.91 -19.13
CA PRO A 83 -16.97 -20.97 -18.25
C PRO A 83 -17.10 -22.07 -17.18
N LEU A 84 -15.99 -22.74 -16.86
CA LEU A 84 -15.94 -23.71 -15.78
C LEU A 84 -15.61 -23.03 -14.44
N ALA A 85 -16.19 -23.56 -13.37
CA ALA A 85 -15.84 -23.21 -12.00
C ALA A 85 -15.00 -24.33 -11.37
N TYR A 86 -13.80 -23.99 -10.89
CA TYR A 86 -12.94 -24.92 -10.16
C TYR A 86 -13.07 -24.64 -8.66
N VAL A 87 -13.43 -25.68 -7.90
CA VAL A 87 -13.56 -25.61 -6.44
C VAL A 87 -12.54 -26.53 -5.80
N PHE A 88 -11.63 -25.97 -5.02
CA PHE A 88 -10.61 -26.70 -4.28
C PHE A 88 -10.24 -25.96 -3.00
N GLU A 89 -9.70 -26.70 -2.03
CA GLU A 89 -9.21 -26.11 -0.79
C GLU A 89 -7.83 -25.47 -0.98
N CYS A 90 -7.69 -24.22 -0.58
CA CYS A 90 -6.42 -23.50 -0.64
C CYS A 90 -6.24 -22.62 0.61
N GLY A 91 -5.01 -22.59 1.13
CA GLY A 91 -4.66 -21.75 2.29
C GLY A 91 -4.39 -20.28 1.95
N CYS A 92 -4.58 -19.88 0.69
CA CYS A 92 -4.40 -18.53 0.19
C CYS A 92 -5.30 -18.27 -1.02
N VAL A 93 -5.35 -17.01 -1.47
CA VAL A 93 -5.93 -16.70 -2.78
C VAL A 93 -4.93 -17.11 -3.85
N TYR A 94 -5.31 -18.08 -4.68
CA TYR A 94 -4.46 -18.66 -5.71
C TYR A 94 -4.99 -18.37 -7.12
N TYR A 95 -4.09 -17.99 -8.04
CA TYR A 95 -4.39 -17.99 -9.48
C TYR A 95 -3.13 -18.33 -10.29
N PRO A 96 -3.17 -19.35 -11.17
CA PRO A 96 -2.01 -19.79 -11.93
C PRO A 96 -1.71 -18.81 -13.06
N LEU A 97 -0.61 -18.07 -12.94
CA LEU A 97 -0.14 -17.14 -13.97
C LEU A 97 1.09 -17.68 -14.68
N TYR A 98 1.98 -18.34 -13.95
CA TYR A 98 3.26 -18.78 -14.47
C TYR A 98 3.10 -19.85 -15.55
N ILE A 99 2.06 -20.69 -15.45
CA ILE A 99 1.77 -21.71 -16.47
C ILE A 99 1.44 -21.11 -17.84
N SER A 100 0.95 -19.86 -17.86
CA SER A 100 0.64 -19.15 -19.11
C SER A 100 1.90 -18.85 -19.95
N THR A 101 3.10 -18.92 -19.36
CA THR A 101 4.38 -18.67 -20.06
C THR A 101 4.78 -19.75 -21.05
N VAL A 102 4.00 -20.84 -21.15
CA VAL A 102 4.08 -21.79 -22.27
C VAL A 102 3.76 -21.09 -23.60
N ALA A 103 2.89 -20.07 -23.57
CA ALA A 103 2.64 -19.21 -24.71
C ALA A 103 3.68 -18.07 -24.80
N LYS A 104 3.74 -17.40 -25.95
CA LYS A 104 4.68 -16.29 -26.22
C LYS A 104 3.92 -15.04 -26.63
N GLY A 105 4.52 -13.88 -26.40
CA GLY A 105 4.01 -12.58 -26.86
C GLY A 105 3.35 -11.75 -25.77
N HIS A 106 2.53 -10.78 -26.18
CA HIS A 106 1.90 -9.83 -25.27
C HIS A 106 0.56 -10.38 -24.76
N THR A 107 0.32 -10.28 -23.45
CA THR A 107 -0.97 -10.65 -22.85
C THR A 107 -1.51 -9.54 -21.95
N SER A 108 -2.83 -9.53 -21.76
CA SER A 108 -3.53 -8.67 -20.83
C SER A 108 -4.41 -9.55 -19.94
N VAL A 109 -4.18 -9.49 -18.63
CA VAL A 109 -4.92 -10.27 -17.62
C VAL A 109 -5.67 -9.31 -16.72
N ARG A 110 -6.95 -9.60 -16.47
CA ARG A 110 -7.76 -8.89 -15.48
C ARG A 110 -8.42 -9.90 -14.55
N LEU A 111 -8.05 -9.87 -13.28
CA LEU A 111 -8.60 -10.74 -12.25
C LEU A 111 -9.56 -9.95 -11.38
N PHE A 112 -10.73 -10.52 -11.14
CA PHE A 112 -11.70 -10.04 -10.16
C PHE A 112 -11.67 -10.98 -8.97
N VAL A 113 -11.03 -10.54 -7.89
CA VAL A 113 -10.85 -11.36 -6.69
C VAL A 113 -11.88 -10.95 -5.64
N LEU A 114 -12.69 -11.89 -5.19
CA LEU A 114 -13.60 -11.72 -4.06
C LEU A 114 -13.07 -12.54 -2.88
N ALA A 115 -12.83 -11.86 -1.76
CA ALA A 115 -12.28 -12.49 -0.55
C ALA A 115 -12.88 -11.88 0.73
N GLU A 116 -12.75 -12.57 1.86
CA GLU A 116 -13.22 -12.04 3.16
C GLU A 116 -12.42 -10.81 3.66
N GLY A 117 -11.27 -10.53 3.06
CA GLY A 117 -10.42 -9.41 3.41
C GLY A 117 -9.49 -8.97 2.28
N TRP A 118 -8.76 -7.89 2.51
CA TRP A 118 -7.83 -7.33 1.52
C TRP A 118 -6.62 -8.22 1.31
N LEU A 119 -6.20 -8.34 0.05
CA LEU A 119 -4.98 -9.04 -0.33
C LEU A 119 -3.75 -8.26 0.14
N ARG A 120 -2.72 -8.98 0.58
CA ARG A 120 -1.42 -8.37 0.85
C ARG A 120 -0.79 -7.85 -0.43
N ARG A 121 -0.48 -6.55 -0.45
CA ARG A 121 0.06 -5.86 -1.63
C ARG A 121 1.42 -6.38 -2.07
N GLU A 122 2.22 -6.87 -1.13
CA GLU A 122 3.51 -7.51 -1.39
C GLU A 122 3.36 -8.77 -2.25
N ASP A 123 2.35 -9.61 -1.95
CA ASP A 123 2.11 -10.86 -2.68
C ASP A 123 1.59 -10.57 -4.08
N VAL A 124 0.67 -9.60 -4.22
CA VAL A 124 0.16 -9.13 -5.52
C VAL A 124 1.30 -8.61 -6.40
N ARG A 125 2.20 -7.80 -5.83
CA ARG A 125 3.36 -7.27 -6.58
C ARG A 125 4.37 -8.35 -6.94
N LYS A 126 4.57 -9.34 -6.07
CA LYS A 126 5.44 -10.48 -6.33
C LYS A 126 4.96 -11.25 -7.57
N ALA A 127 3.64 -11.39 -7.73
CA ALA A 127 3.00 -11.98 -8.91
C ALA A 127 3.09 -11.13 -10.19
N GLY A 128 3.69 -9.93 -10.14
CA GLY A 128 3.77 -9.00 -11.28
C GLY A 128 2.45 -8.29 -11.58
N LEU A 129 1.44 -8.43 -10.73
CA LEU A 129 0.14 -7.80 -10.91
C LEU A 129 0.12 -6.38 -10.34
N THR A 130 -0.73 -5.56 -10.94
CA THR A 130 -1.03 -4.20 -10.49
C THR A 130 -2.44 -4.14 -9.93
N LEU A 131 -2.60 -3.38 -8.84
CA LEU A 131 -3.92 -3.14 -8.27
C LEU A 131 -4.64 -2.08 -9.08
N ALA A 132 -5.81 -2.42 -9.62
CA ALA A 132 -6.65 -1.51 -10.38
C ALA A 132 -7.76 -0.89 -9.52
N ILE A 133 -8.49 -1.73 -8.76
CA ILE A 133 -9.64 -1.32 -7.95
C ILE A 133 -9.66 -2.12 -6.64
N GLU A 134 -10.00 -1.45 -5.54
CA GLU A 134 -10.41 -2.06 -4.26
C GLU A 134 -11.83 -1.55 -3.94
N ASP A 135 -12.76 -2.45 -3.68
CA ASP A 135 -14.14 -2.12 -3.31
C ASP A 135 -14.72 -3.11 -2.29
N GLU A 136 -15.80 -2.73 -1.63
CA GLU A 136 -16.51 -3.55 -0.65
C GLU A 136 -17.93 -3.83 -1.13
N LEU A 137 -18.24 -5.12 -1.30
CA LEU A 137 -19.55 -5.59 -1.71
C LEU A 137 -20.35 -6.05 -0.48
N GLY A 138 -21.58 -5.56 -0.38
CA GLY A 138 -22.53 -6.02 0.63
C GLY A 138 -22.95 -7.47 0.38
N ALA A 139 -23.42 -8.15 1.44
CA ALA A 139 -23.87 -9.55 1.34
C ALA A 139 -24.98 -9.75 0.28
N GLU A 140 -25.96 -8.85 0.23
CA GLU A 140 -27.04 -8.87 -0.78
C GLU A 140 -26.52 -8.66 -2.20
N GLU A 141 -25.43 -7.88 -2.37
CA GLU A 141 -24.82 -7.66 -3.68
C GLU A 141 -24.06 -8.90 -4.15
N VAL A 142 -23.35 -9.57 -3.24
CA VAL A 142 -22.65 -10.83 -3.52
C VAL A 142 -23.64 -11.93 -3.90
N GLU A 143 -24.73 -12.09 -3.14
CA GLU A 143 -25.79 -13.05 -3.43
C GLU A 143 -26.41 -12.81 -4.81
N ARG A 144 -26.68 -11.55 -5.15
CA ARG A 144 -27.19 -11.17 -6.48
C ARG A 144 -26.21 -11.47 -7.62
N VAL A 145 -24.91 -11.46 -7.36
CA VAL A 145 -23.88 -11.80 -8.36
C VAL A 145 -23.74 -13.32 -8.51
N SER A 146 -23.69 -14.05 -7.41
CA SER A 146 -23.58 -15.52 -7.41
C SER A 146 -23.95 -16.10 -6.05
N GLU A 147 -24.93 -17.01 -6.04
CA GLU A 147 -25.33 -17.77 -4.84
C GLU A 147 -24.19 -18.66 -4.33
N ASP A 148 -23.36 -19.24 -5.21
CA ASP A 148 -22.22 -20.08 -4.83
C ASP A 148 -21.12 -19.28 -4.12
N ILE A 149 -20.78 -18.10 -4.66
CA ILE A 149 -19.81 -17.19 -4.03
C ILE A 149 -20.35 -16.68 -2.70
N TYR A 150 -21.65 -16.41 -2.61
CA TYR A 150 -22.31 -16.08 -1.35
C TYR A 150 -22.23 -17.24 -0.35
N GLY A 151 -22.44 -18.48 -0.80
CA GLY A 151 -22.27 -19.68 0.03
C GLY A 151 -20.86 -19.81 0.61
N LEU A 152 -19.83 -19.38 -0.14
CA LEU A 152 -18.43 -19.41 0.30
C LEU A 152 -18.08 -18.27 1.28
N LEU A 153 -18.51 -17.03 1.00
CA LEU A 153 -18.11 -15.83 1.76
C LEU A 153 -19.09 -15.45 2.88
N GLY A 154 -20.35 -15.85 2.74
CA GLY A 154 -21.43 -15.67 3.70
C GLY A 154 -21.89 -14.23 3.89
N ALA A 155 -22.61 -14.01 4.99
CA ALA A 155 -23.28 -12.73 5.29
C ALA A 155 -22.34 -11.56 5.61
N ARG A 156 -21.01 -11.77 5.61
CA ARG A 156 -20.02 -10.70 5.83
C ARG A 156 -19.79 -9.84 4.58
N GLY A 157 -20.32 -10.25 3.43
CA GLY A 157 -20.02 -9.62 2.15
C GLY A 157 -18.63 -10.00 1.63
N ALA A 158 -18.09 -9.21 0.71
CA ALA A 158 -16.81 -9.50 0.08
C ALA A 158 -15.97 -8.23 -0.10
N LYS A 159 -14.65 -8.37 0.01
CA LYS A 159 -13.70 -7.38 -0.50
C LYS A 159 -13.38 -7.72 -1.95
N LEU A 160 -13.74 -6.83 -2.86
CA LEU A 160 -13.42 -6.92 -4.27
C LEU A 160 -12.05 -6.29 -4.52
N THR A 161 -11.14 -7.07 -5.09
CA THR A 161 -9.84 -6.60 -5.54
C THR A 161 -9.70 -6.90 -7.03
N VAL A 162 -9.62 -5.85 -7.85
CA VAL A 162 -9.37 -5.99 -9.29
C VAL A 162 -7.89 -5.84 -9.56
N LEU A 163 -7.29 -6.89 -10.11
CA LEU A 163 -5.87 -6.95 -10.45
C LEU A 163 -5.68 -6.97 -11.96
N THR A 164 -4.65 -6.27 -12.44
CA THR A 164 -4.35 -6.19 -13.86
C THR A 164 -2.89 -6.49 -14.14
N TYR A 165 -2.65 -7.17 -15.25
CA TYR A 165 -1.35 -7.33 -15.88
C TYR A 165 -1.49 -6.96 -17.35
N ASP A 166 -0.54 -6.18 -17.88
CA ASP A 166 -0.46 -5.87 -19.31
C ASP A 166 1.01 -5.85 -19.69
N GLY A 167 1.43 -6.81 -20.51
CA GLY A 167 2.84 -6.92 -20.90
C GLY A 167 3.23 -8.25 -21.55
N PRO A 168 4.53 -8.43 -21.81
CA PRO A 168 5.09 -9.67 -22.35
C PRO A 168 4.92 -10.84 -21.38
N ILE A 169 4.21 -11.89 -21.81
CA ILE A 169 3.83 -13.04 -21.00
C ILE A 169 5.03 -13.70 -20.31
N GLU A 170 6.21 -13.62 -20.93
CA GLU A 170 7.47 -14.17 -20.41
C GLU A 170 7.91 -13.52 -19.08
N LEU A 171 7.35 -12.37 -18.71
CA LEU A 171 7.60 -11.69 -17.43
C LEU A 171 6.75 -12.24 -16.27
N LEU A 172 5.74 -13.08 -16.53
CA LEU A 172 4.97 -13.75 -15.49
C LEU A 172 5.80 -14.89 -14.88
N LYS A 173 6.64 -14.58 -13.90
CA LYS A 173 7.56 -15.56 -13.29
C LYS A 173 7.01 -16.34 -12.11
N THR A 174 5.85 -15.94 -11.59
CA THR A 174 5.23 -16.56 -10.41
C THR A 174 3.72 -16.46 -10.50
N ASP A 175 3.03 -17.35 -9.78
CA ASP A 175 1.58 -17.30 -9.61
C ASP A 175 1.15 -16.24 -8.62
N LEU A 176 -0.15 -15.92 -8.64
CA LEU A 176 -0.76 -15.19 -7.55
C LEU A 176 -0.94 -16.18 -6.38
N GLU A 177 -0.17 -16.00 -5.32
CA GLU A 177 -0.33 -16.69 -4.04
C GLU A 177 -0.46 -15.62 -2.94
N ALA A 178 -1.67 -15.07 -2.77
CA ALA A 178 -1.89 -13.91 -1.90
C ALA A 178 -2.53 -14.27 -0.58
N GLN A 179 -1.91 -13.85 0.51
CA GLN A 179 -2.49 -13.94 1.85
C GLN A 179 -3.46 -12.78 2.11
N ILE A 180 -4.48 -13.05 2.92
CA ILE A 180 -5.39 -12.02 3.42
C ILE A 180 -4.74 -11.36 4.65
N GLY A 181 -4.80 -10.02 4.71
CA GLY A 181 -4.40 -9.29 5.91
C GLY A 181 -3.65 -7.99 5.64
N PRO A 182 -3.22 -7.30 6.71
CA PRO A 182 -2.52 -6.03 6.57
C PRO A 182 -1.18 -6.24 5.86
N SER A 183 -0.88 -5.38 4.88
CA SER A 183 0.44 -5.38 4.24
C SER A 183 1.52 -5.09 5.28
N LEU A 184 2.68 -5.74 5.17
CA LEU A 184 3.83 -5.47 6.04
C LEU A 184 4.20 -3.98 6.05
N SER A 185 4.05 -3.31 4.91
CA SER A 185 4.24 -1.86 4.79
C SER A 185 3.30 -1.06 5.67
N LYS A 186 2.03 -1.48 5.82
CA LYS A 186 1.04 -0.81 6.67
C LYS A 186 1.37 -1.01 8.15
N VAL A 187 1.75 -2.23 8.53
CA VAL A 187 2.19 -2.54 9.91
C VAL A 187 3.45 -1.76 10.28
N LEU A 188 4.46 -1.73 9.40
CA LEU A 188 5.69 -0.98 9.60
C LEU A 188 5.42 0.53 9.71
N ASN A 189 4.60 1.10 8.82
CA ASN A 189 4.25 2.52 8.88
C ASN A 189 3.53 2.87 10.18
N GLN A 190 2.64 2.00 10.66
CA GLN A 190 1.91 2.21 11.91
C GLN A 190 2.82 2.05 13.14
N ALA A 191 3.70 1.04 13.14
CA ALA A 191 4.71 0.87 14.19
C ALA A 191 5.66 2.07 14.27
N GLN A 192 6.12 2.59 13.12
CA GLN A 192 6.91 3.81 13.04
C GLN A 192 6.16 5.01 13.62
N LEU A 193 4.88 5.21 13.26
CA LEU A 193 4.06 6.28 13.82
C LEU A 193 3.99 6.20 15.35
N THR A 194 3.76 5.00 15.89
CA THR A 194 3.73 4.80 17.35
C THR A 194 5.08 5.04 18.02
N ALA A 195 6.19 4.62 17.40
CA ALA A 195 7.53 4.85 17.91
C ALA A 195 7.87 6.34 17.92
N PHE A 196 7.70 7.05 16.80
CA PHE A 196 8.02 8.48 16.72
C PHE A 196 7.15 9.34 17.62
N SER A 197 5.85 9.05 17.71
CA SER A 197 4.95 9.76 18.64
C SER A 197 5.34 9.53 20.11
N SER A 198 5.73 8.31 20.49
CA SER A 198 6.21 8.02 21.84
C SER A 198 7.51 8.76 22.20
N VAL A 199 8.47 8.84 21.26
CA VAL A 199 9.72 9.59 21.44
C VAL A 199 9.45 11.08 21.56
N SER A 200 8.55 11.64 20.75
CA SER A 200 8.12 13.03 20.85
C SER A 200 7.51 13.35 22.22
N VAL A 201 6.66 12.47 22.76
CA VAL A 201 6.10 12.64 24.12
C VAL A 201 7.21 12.59 25.17
N ALA A 202 8.15 11.63 25.09
CA ALA A 202 9.25 11.52 26.04
C ALA A 202 10.16 12.74 26.05
N LEU A 203 10.48 13.30 24.86
CA LEU A 203 11.28 14.53 24.71
C LEU A 203 10.66 15.73 25.41
N ILE A 204 9.33 15.78 25.56
CA ILE A 204 8.62 16.88 26.22
C ILE A 204 8.47 16.60 27.72
N VAL A 205 8.10 15.38 28.09
CA VAL A 205 7.78 15.00 29.48
C VAL A 205 9.02 14.99 30.37
N LEU A 206 10.15 14.44 29.92
CA LEU A 206 11.36 14.30 30.75
C LEU A 206 11.94 15.67 31.20
N PRO A 207 12.11 16.67 30.31
CA PRO A 207 12.51 18.02 30.73
C PRO A 207 11.46 18.72 31.58
N SER A 208 10.16 18.51 31.30
CA SER A 208 9.07 19.09 32.10
C SER A 208 9.11 18.62 33.55
N ILE A 209 9.41 17.34 33.79
CA ILE A 209 9.60 16.78 35.14
C ILE A 209 10.83 17.39 35.81
N HIS A 210 11.95 17.49 35.09
CA HIS A 210 13.21 18.04 35.62
C HIS A 210 13.10 19.53 36.03
N VAL A 211 12.24 20.30 35.36
CA VAL A 211 12.07 21.74 35.59
C VAL A 211 10.94 22.06 36.59
N ARG A 212 10.09 21.08 36.97
CA ARG A 212 8.85 21.25 37.77
C ARG A 212 9.04 21.92 39.14
N GLY A 213 10.25 21.94 39.70
CA GLY A 213 10.56 22.54 41.01
C GLY A 213 11.58 23.69 40.99
N LYS A 214 12.02 24.14 39.81
CA LYS A 214 13.02 25.22 39.70
C LYS A 214 12.32 26.60 39.59
N PRO A 215 12.85 27.66 40.25
CA PRO A 215 12.30 29.00 40.10
C PRO A 215 12.45 29.45 38.65
N ARG A 216 11.31 29.71 37.98
CA ARG A 216 11.30 30.19 36.60
C ARG A 216 11.63 31.68 36.57
N LYS A 217 12.80 32.03 36.04
CA LYS A 217 13.07 33.36 35.47
C LYS A 217 13.02 33.21 33.96
N ALA A 218 11.82 33.32 33.40
CA ALA A 218 11.64 33.23 31.96
C ALA A 218 11.66 34.65 31.38
N ASP A 219 12.70 34.96 30.61
CA ASP A 219 12.67 36.12 29.72
C ASP A 219 11.50 35.97 28.74
N ALA A 220 10.95 37.10 28.29
CA ALA A 220 9.82 37.11 27.35
C ALA A 220 10.11 36.26 26.09
N ASP A 221 11.37 36.24 25.63
CA ASP A 221 11.83 35.43 24.51
C ASP A 221 11.64 33.93 24.72
N VAL A 222 11.80 33.45 25.96
CA VAL A 222 11.65 32.03 26.32
C VAL A 222 10.17 31.62 26.34
N VAL A 223 9.30 32.51 26.82
CA VAL A 223 7.84 32.30 26.83
C VAL A 223 7.31 32.24 25.39
N VAL A 224 7.76 33.15 24.53
CA VAL A 224 7.38 33.18 23.11
C VAL A 224 7.86 31.91 22.40
N ALA A 225 9.11 31.49 22.63
CA ALA A 225 9.64 30.27 22.04
C ALA A 225 8.85 29.02 22.47
N PHE A 226 8.47 28.92 23.74
CA PHE A 226 7.67 27.82 24.26
C PHE A 226 6.29 27.73 23.59
N ILE A 227 5.57 28.86 23.48
CA ILE A 227 4.26 28.93 22.82
C ILE A 227 4.40 28.55 21.33
N ALA A 228 5.44 29.04 20.65
CA ALA A 228 5.69 28.73 19.25
C ALA A 228 5.99 27.23 19.03
N SER A 229 6.77 26.60 19.90
CA SER A 229 7.04 25.15 19.83
C SER A 229 5.79 24.31 20.08
N LEU A 230 4.94 24.71 21.04
CA LEU A 230 3.68 24.04 21.32
C LEU A 230 2.71 24.11 20.14
N LEU A 231 2.57 25.27 19.51
CA LEU A 231 1.73 25.46 18.33
C LEU A 231 2.25 24.65 17.13
N ALA A 232 3.57 24.59 16.92
CA ALA A 232 4.17 23.78 15.86
C ALA A 232 3.92 22.28 16.07
N LEU A 233 4.03 21.80 17.31
CA LEU A 233 3.74 20.41 17.65
C LEU A 233 2.27 20.05 17.45
N LEU A 234 1.34 20.90 17.91
CA LEU A 234 -0.10 20.70 17.71
C LEU A 234 -0.48 20.67 16.24
N SER A 235 0.11 21.56 15.42
CA SER A 235 -0.09 21.58 13.97
C SER A 235 0.32 20.25 13.33
N LEU A 236 1.49 19.71 13.71
CA LEU A 236 1.97 18.43 13.19
C LEU A 236 1.09 17.26 13.66
N LEU A 237 0.70 17.21 14.93
CA LEU A 237 -0.23 16.19 15.44
C LEU A 237 -1.58 16.18 14.70
N CYS A 238 -2.14 17.35 14.39
CA CYS A 238 -3.37 17.45 13.61
C CYS A 238 -3.19 17.00 12.15
N LEU A 239 -2.00 17.15 11.59
CA LEU A 239 -1.67 16.70 10.22
C LEU A 239 -1.39 15.19 10.13
N SER A 240 -1.06 14.52 11.24
CA SER A 240 -0.61 13.12 11.22
C SER A 240 -1.63 12.10 10.71
N PRO A 241 -2.93 12.15 11.09
CA PRO A 241 -3.92 11.18 10.62
C PRO A 241 -4.17 11.31 9.12
N VAL A 242 -4.12 12.55 8.62
CA VAL A 242 -4.34 12.84 7.20
C VAL A 242 -3.13 12.42 6.37
N LEU A 243 -1.90 12.64 6.86
CA LEU A 243 -0.72 12.19 6.16
C LEU A 243 -0.66 10.67 6.03
N MET A 244 -1.16 9.95 7.03
CA MET A 244 -1.33 8.50 6.97
C MET A 244 -2.33 8.07 5.89
N VAL A 245 -3.44 8.80 5.74
CA VAL A 245 -4.39 8.61 4.63
C VAL A 245 -3.76 8.99 3.29
N LEU A 246 -2.88 9.97 3.23
CA LEU A 246 -2.22 10.40 1.99
C LEU A 246 -1.17 9.39 1.49
N VAL A 247 -0.38 8.85 2.42
CA VAL A 247 0.67 7.86 2.14
C VAL A 247 0.07 6.46 1.96
N ASN A 248 -1.09 6.21 2.55
CA ASN A 248 -1.78 4.93 2.47
C ASN A 248 -3.29 5.14 2.28
N PRO A 249 -3.71 5.62 1.09
CA PRO A 249 -5.10 5.94 0.85
C PRO A 249 -5.96 4.68 0.96
N PRO A 250 -7.13 4.76 1.63
CA PRO A 250 -8.11 3.67 1.65
C PRO A 250 -8.74 3.39 0.28
N TYR A 251 -8.51 4.29 -0.70
CA TYR A 251 -9.01 4.18 -2.07
C TYR A 251 -7.84 4.44 -3.02
N VAL A 252 -7.37 3.43 -3.75
CA VAL A 252 -6.35 3.60 -4.78
C VAL A 252 -7.06 3.98 -6.08
N TYR A 253 -6.85 5.21 -6.56
CA TYR A 253 -7.29 5.63 -7.89
C TYR A 253 -6.16 5.36 -8.90
N VAL A 254 -6.52 4.91 -10.10
CA VAL A 254 -5.60 4.56 -11.19
C VAL A 254 -4.71 5.74 -11.55
N GLY A 255 -3.47 5.70 -11.07
CA GLY A 255 -2.41 6.66 -11.40
C GLY A 255 -1.11 6.22 -10.75
N HIS A 256 -0.01 6.22 -11.50
CA HIS A 256 1.32 5.95 -10.95
C HIS A 256 1.63 6.94 -9.81
N TYR A 257 1.49 6.49 -8.56
CA TYR A 257 1.95 7.27 -7.42
C TYR A 257 3.48 7.30 -7.43
N LEU A 258 4.07 8.38 -7.95
CA LEU A 258 5.49 8.71 -7.75
C LEU A 258 5.87 8.84 -6.25
N MET A 259 4.87 8.99 -5.37
CA MET A 259 5.04 9.04 -3.92
C MET A 259 5.31 7.69 -3.25
N SER A 260 5.26 6.56 -3.98
CA SER A 260 5.54 5.23 -3.37
C SER A 260 6.94 5.09 -2.77
N GLY A 261 7.89 5.95 -3.16
CA GLY A 261 9.25 6.01 -2.59
C GLY A 261 9.43 6.98 -1.42
N TYR A 262 8.50 7.91 -1.18
CA TYR A 262 8.59 8.89 -0.10
C TYR A 262 7.66 8.46 1.04
N GLY A 263 8.12 7.53 1.88
CA GLY A 263 7.42 7.19 3.12
C GLY A 263 7.23 8.42 4.04
N PRO A 264 6.53 8.27 5.17
CA PRO A 264 6.19 9.38 6.08
C PRO A 264 7.40 10.01 6.83
N TRP A 265 8.63 9.69 6.41
CA TRP A 265 9.89 10.09 7.01
C TRP A 265 10.07 11.62 7.19
N PRO A 266 9.77 12.48 6.19
CA PRO A 266 9.93 13.93 6.37
C PRO A 266 9.07 14.48 7.51
N PHE A 267 7.88 13.91 7.67
CA PHE A 267 6.95 14.32 8.73
C PHE A 267 7.41 13.89 10.13
N TYR A 268 7.95 12.68 10.27
CA TYR A 268 8.54 12.23 11.53
C TYR A 268 9.74 13.10 11.95
N ILE A 269 10.57 13.50 10.98
CA ILE A 269 11.70 14.41 11.21
C ILE A 269 11.19 15.77 11.73
N PHE A 270 10.14 16.32 11.13
CA PHE A 270 9.54 17.58 11.59
C PHE A 270 8.90 17.48 12.98
N MET A 271 8.21 16.37 13.29
CA MET A 271 7.62 16.12 14.62
C MET A 271 8.69 16.05 15.71
N LEU A 272 9.79 15.34 15.46
CA LEU A 272 10.92 15.27 16.38
C LEU A 272 11.61 16.62 16.56
N ALA A 273 11.81 17.38 15.48
CA ALA A 273 12.43 18.70 15.55
C ALA A 273 11.56 19.72 16.32
N ALA A 274 10.23 19.69 16.18
CA ALA A 274 9.32 20.49 17.00
C ALA A 274 9.40 20.10 18.49
N SER A 275 9.41 18.80 18.77
CA SER A 275 9.50 18.26 20.14
C SER A 275 10.83 18.63 20.80
N ALA A 276 11.94 18.53 20.07
CA ALA A 276 13.27 18.92 20.53
C ALA A 276 13.39 20.43 20.78
N SER A 277 12.75 21.26 19.94
CA SER A 277 12.68 22.71 20.18
C SER A 277 11.91 23.04 21.46
N MET A 278 10.78 22.38 21.70
CA MET A 278 10.00 22.53 22.93
C MET A 278 10.78 22.08 24.18
N ALA A 279 11.53 20.97 24.07
CA ALA A 279 12.41 20.48 25.14
C ALA A 279 13.52 21.50 25.46
N LEU A 280 14.14 22.08 24.43
CA LEU A 280 15.20 23.06 24.57
C LEU A 280 14.71 24.37 25.21
N THR A 281 13.53 24.86 24.85
CA THR A 281 12.92 26.05 25.49
C THR A 281 12.61 25.83 26.96
N LEU A 282 12.12 24.63 27.33
CA LEU A 282 11.89 24.26 28.73
C LEU A 282 13.18 24.28 29.55
N LEU A 283 14.27 23.73 29.01
CA LEU A 283 15.58 23.73 29.66
C LEU A 283 16.18 25.14 29.77
N LEU A 284 16.06 25.96 28.71
CA LEU A 284 16.52 27.34 28.73
C LEU A 284 15.71 28.21 29.69
N SER A 285 14.42 27.94 29.91
CA SER A 285 13.60 28.65 30.92
C SER A 285 14.06 28.47 32.37
N ALA A 286 14.94 27.49 32.61
CA ALA A 286 15.57 27.21 33.88
C ALA A 286 16.98 27.84 34.02
N GLY A 287 17.46 28.59 33.02
CA GLY A 287 18.76 29.27 32.98
C GLY A 287 18.72 30.63 32.27
N GLY A 288 19.77 31.45 32.40
CA GLY A 288 19.81 32.84 31.89
C GLY A 288 20.27 33.00 30.44
N GLU A 289 19.87 32.12 29.51
CA GLU A 289 20.32 32.15 28.11
C GLU A 289 19.19 32.44 27.10
N ARG A 290 19.54 33.04 25.95
CA ARG A 290 18.61 33.55 24.94
C ARG A 290 17.99 32.44 24.08
N ALA A 291 16.66 32.47 23.90
CA ALA A 291 15.86 31.44 23.20
C ALA A 291 15.90 31.46 21.65
N ARG A 292 16.94 32.03 21.02
CA ARG A 292 16.99 32.24 19.55
C ARG A 292 17.09 30.94 18.75
N LEU A 293 17.84 29.95 19.24
CA LEU A 293 18.03 28.65 18.59
C LEU A 293 16.72 27.83 18.51
N PRO A 294 15.95 27.61 19.61
CA PRO A 294 14.66 26.93 19.51
C PRO A 294 13.68 27.64 18.57
N LEU A 295 13.69 28.96 18.57
CA LEU A 295 12.82 29.78 17.74
C LEU A 295 13.13 29.60 16.23
N ALA A 296 14.41 29.50 15.87
CA ALA A 296 14.85 29.17 14.52
C ALA A 296 14.48 27.74 14.11
N ILE A 297 14.59 26.77 15.02
CA ILE A 297 14.18 25.37 14.78
C ILE A 297 12.67 25.29 14.53
N CYS A 298 11.84 26.01 15.30
CA CYS A 298 10.40 26.06 15.08
C CYS A 298 10.03 26.64 13.71
N LEU A 299 10.69 27.72 13.30
CA LEU A 299 10.45 28.36 12.01
C LEU A 299 10.83 27.43 10.85
N LEU A 300 11.94 26.70 10.96
CA LEU A 300 12.38 25.71 9.96
C LEU A 300 11.41 24.52 9.87
N VAL A 301 10.88 24.04 11.01
CA VAL A 301 9.89 22.97 11.05
C VAL A 301 8.56 23.40 10.41
N LEU A 302 8.09 24.61 10.70
CA LEU A 302 6.86 25.14 10.12
C LEU A 302 6.98 25.32 8.61
N LEU A 303 8.06 25.94 8.13
CA LEU A 303 8.34 26.10 6.70
C LEU A 303 8.47 24.74 5.99
N GLY A 304 9.24 23.81 6.56
CA GLY A 304 9.41 22.47 6.00
C GLY A 304 8.10 21.69 5.90
N SER A 305 7.25 21.76 6.93
CA SER A 305 5.93 21.13 6.90
C SER A 305 4.99 21.75 5.86
N LEU A 306 5.02 23.08 5.70
CA LEU A 306 4.22 23.79 4.70
C LEU A 306 4.63 23.40 3.26
N PHE A 307 5.94 23.38 2.98
CA PHE A 307 6.46 22.98 1.67
C PHE A 307 6.16 21.51 1.34
N PHE A 308 6.22 20.62 2.33
CA PHE A 308 5.89 19.21 2.14
C PHE A 308 4.40 19.03 1.78
N VAL A 309 3.49 19.70 2.50
CA VAL A 309 2.05 19.63 2.20
C VAL A 309 1.73 20.28 0.85
N LEU A 310 2.36 21.41 0.51
CA LEU A 310 2.20 22.03 -0.80
C LEU A 310 2.70 21.12 -1.94
N GLY A 311 3.88 20.50 -1.77
CA GLY A 311 4.39 19.51 -2.71
C GLY A 311 3.44 18.31 -2.87
N ALA A 312 2.83 17.86 -1.76
CA ALA A 312 1.83 16.81 -1.80
C ALA A 312 0.56 17.24 -2.56
N THR A 313 0.04 18.46 -2.36
CA THR A 313 -1.17 18.94 -3.07
C THR A 313 -1.03 18.95 -4.59
N PHE A 314 0.16 19.27 -5.12
CA PHE A 314 0.44 19.27 -6.57
C PHE A 314 0.58 17.88 -7.18
N MET A 315 0.88 16.88 -6.35
CA MET A 315 1.13 15.50 -6.79
C MET A 315 -0.09 14.58 -6.60
N LEU A 316 -1.19 15.11 -6.05
CA LEU A 316 -2.39 14.33 -5.72
C LEU A 316 -3.49 14.49 -6.77
N PRO A 317 -4.18 13.39 -7.15
CA PRO A 317 -5.40 13.46 -7.95
C PRO A 317 -6.58 13.97 -7.13
N PHE A 318 -7.62 14.44 -7.82
CA PHE A 318 -8.88 14.83 -7.20
C PHE A 318 -9.63 13.60 -6.67
N PRO A 319 -10.27 13.64 -5.47
CA PRO A 319 -10.48 14.79 -4.58
C PRO A 319 -9.44 14.92 -3.45
N LEU A 320 -8.37 14.13 -3.45
CA LEU A 320 -7.35 14.16 -2.40
C LEU A 320 -6.61 15.50 -2.36
N ASN A 321 -6.42 16.15 -3.52
CA ASN A 321 -5.90 17.52 -3.59
C ASN A 321 -6.82 18.53 -2.89
N LEU A 322 -8.14 18.37 -2.96
CA LEU A 322 -9.13 19.25 -2.34
C LEU A 322 -9.10 19.10 -0.81
N LEU A 323 -9.04 17.86 -0.31
CA LEU A 323 -8.85 17.58 1.12
C LEU A 323 -7.55 18.20 1.64
N ALA A 324 -6.44 17.98 0.93
CA ALA A 324 -5.14 18.56 1.29
C ALA A 324 -5.15 20.10 1.23
N THR A 325 -5.92 20.69 0.30
CA THR A 325 -6.10 22.16 0.20
C THR A 325 -6.92 22.72 1.36
N TYR A 326 -8.02 22.08 1.76
CA TYR A 326 -8.81 22.52 2.93
C TYR A 326 -7.99 22.44 4.23
N LEU A 327 -7.10 21.45 4.34
CA LEU A 327 -6.20 21.30 5.49
C LEU A 327 -5.09 22.35 5.51
N MET A 328 -4.50 22.68 4.35
CA MET A 328 -3.60 23.83 4.22
C MET A 328 -4.26 25.09 4.78
N VAL A 329 -5.52 25.35 4.42
CA VAL A 329 -6.28 26.51 4.90
C VAL A 329 -6.51 26.47 6.42
N GLY A 330 -6.63 25.29 7.03
CA GLY A 330 -6.80 25.12 8.48
C GLY A 330 -5.51 25.25 9.30
N THR A 331 -4.37 24.78 8.78
CA THR A 331 -3.06 24.83 9.49
C THR A 331 -2.28 26.10 9.22
N CYS A 332 -2.55 26.80 8.10
CA CYS A 332 -1.89 28.05 7.74
C CYS A 332 -2.10 29.18 8.77
N PRO A 333 -3.29 29.39 9.37
CA PRO A 333 -3.48 30.40 10.42
C PRO A 333 -2.61 30.16 11.65
N MET A 334 -2.44 28.90 12.06
CA MET A 334 -1.60 28.53 13.22
C MET A 334 -0.12 28.72 12.91
N ALA A 335 0.32 28.35 11.70
CA ALA A 335 1.69 28.57 11.24
C ALA A 335 2.00 30.08 11.07
N MET A 336 1.04 30.85 10.55
CA MET A 336 1.15 32.31 10.40
C MET A 336 1.16 33.01 11.76
N ALA A 337 0.35 32.57 12.72
CA ALA A 337 0.38 33.10 14.08
C ALA A 337 1.74 32.85 14.76
N ALA A 338 2.28 31.63 14.62
CA ALA A 338 3.62 31.30 15.11
C ALA A 338 4.71 32.13 14.40
N LEU A 339 4.63 32.29 13.07
CA LEU A 339 5.57 33.10 12.28
C LEU A 339 5.52 34.58 12.66
N VAL A 340 4.32 35.15 12.83
CA VAL A 340 4.14 36.54 13.27
C VAL A 340 4.71 36.73 14.67
N LEU A 341 4.46 35.80 15.61
CA LEU A 341 5.04 35.86 16.95
C LEU A 341 6.57 35.83 16.92
N VAL A 342 7.15 35.02 16.04
CA VAL A 342 8.61 34.91 15.83
C VAL A 342 9.20 36.19 15.24
N LEU A 343 8.57 36.74 14.20
CA LEU A 343 9.08 37.93 13.49
C LEU A 343 8.89 39.22 14.28
N SER A 344 7.77 39.36 15.00
CA SER A 344 7.46 40.54 15.81
C SER A 344 8.46 40.77 16.94
N TYR A 345 9.07 39.70 17.43
CA TYR A 345 10.02 39.74 18.55
C TYR A 345 11.50 39.70 18.12
N SER A 346 11.78 39.36 16.86
CA SER A 346 13.14 39.37 16.29
C SER A 346 13.59 40.77 15.83
N ALA A 347 12.68 41.75 15.79
CA ALA A 347 13.02 43.13 15.47
C ALA A 347 13.77 43.80 16.65
N PRO A 348 14.97 44.37 16.43
CA PRO A 348 15.68 45.07 17.50
C PRO A 348 14.86 46.28 17.97
N LYS A 349 14.52 46.32 19.26
CA LYS A 349 13.99 47.54 19.89
C LYS A 349 15.08 48.62 19.78
N ARG A 350 14.93 49.56 18.83
CA ARG A 350 15.73 50.79 18.85
C ARG A 350 15.47 51.49 20.19
N PRO A 351 16.51 51.87 20.95
CA PRO A 351 16.31 52.75 22.09
C PRO A 351 15.73 54.09 21.59
N PRO A 352 14.82 54.73 22.33
CA PRO A 352 14.31 56.04 21.96
C PRO A 352 15.46 57.06 21.95
N ASP A 353 15.52 57.85 20.88
CA ASP A 353 16.51 58.91 20.71
C ASP A 353 16.47 59.88 21.90
N LEU A 354 17.58 59.96 22.63
CA LEU A 354 17.83 61.02 23.59
C LEU A 354 18.09 62.31 22.80
N ALA A 355 17.06 63.14 22.67
CA ALA A 355 17.20 64.53 22.27
C ALA A 355 18.12 65.24 23.27
N ILE A 356 19.36 65.50 22.87
CA ILE A 356 20.27 66.41 23.57
C ILE A 356 19.85 67.83 23.17
N THR A 357 19.16 68.52 24.08
CA THR A 357 19.13 69.98 24.11
C THR A 357 20.49 70.47 24.61
N GLY A 358 21.17 71.28 23.81
CA GLY A 358 22.36 72.04 24.17
C GLY A 358 22.47 73.25 23.26
#